data_AF-A0A0A8L507-F1
#
_entry.id   AF-A0A0A8L507-F1
#
_cell.length_a   1.000
_cell.length_b   1.000
_cell.length_c   1.000
_cell.angle_alpha   90.00
_cell.angle_beta   90.00
_cell.angle_gamma   90.00
#
_symmetry.space_group_name_H-M   'P 1'
#
loop_
_entity.id
_entity.type
_entity.pdbx_description
1 polymer ?
#
loop_
_entity_poly.entity_id
_entity_poly.type
_entity_poly.pdbx_seq_one_letter_code
_entity_poly.pdbx_strand_id
1 'polypeptide(L)'
;MYSTHTFQGRKLSDQERTRVLEFQDSIHYSPRYSDDTHEYRHVMLPKAMLKVIPSDYFNGDTGTMRILTEDEWRGLGITQSLGWEHYECHAPEPHILLFKRPLNYEAEIRAAHTAAQQQQQQQQSISVSQQSQNI
;
A
#
# COMPACT_ATOMS: atom_id res chain seq x y z
N MET A 1 -22.76 4.77 -0.74
CA MET A 1 -21.83 5.71 -0.09
C MET A 1 -20.42 5.25 -0.40
N TYR A 2 -19.63 6.05 -1.11
CA TYR A 2 -18.22 5.72 -1.34
C TYR A 2 -17.49 5.89 0.00
N SER A 3 -16.77 4.85 0.43
CA SER A 3 -15.85 4.97 1.56
C SER A 3 -14.78 6.00 1.16
N THR A 4 -14.75 7.14 1.84
CA THR A 4 -13.75 8.17 1.59
C THR A 4 -12.43 7.71 2.20
N HIS A 5 -11.56 7.13 1.37
CA HIS A 5 -10.19 6.81 1.77
C HIS A 5 -9.39 8.10 1.99
N THR A 6 -8.91 8.33 3.20
CA THR A 6 -8.05 9.46 3.54
C THR A 6 -6.60 9.08 3.29
N PHE A 7 -5.95 9.81 2.39
CA PHE A 7 -4.53 9.62 2.04
C PHE A 7 -3.64 9.70 3.29
N GLN A 8 -2.81 8.69 3.49
CA GLN A 8 -1.83 8.59 4.58
C GLN A 8 -0.45 9.01 4.11
N GLY A 9 0.19 9.92 4.84
CA GLY A 9 1.51 10.45 4.50
C GLY A 9 1.46 11.68 3.59
N ARG A 10 2.58 11.96 2.93
CA ARG A 10 2.74 13.16 2.11
C ARG A 10 2.28 12.85 0.69
N LYS A 11 1.27 13.58 0.20
CA LYS A 11 0.73 13.41 -1.15
C LYS A 11 1.57 14.15 -2.19
N LEU A 12 1.81 13.54 -3.35
CA LEU A 12 2.40 14.23 -4.49
C LEU A 12 1.46 15.33 -5.01
N SER A 13 2.01 16.49 -5.36
CA SER A 13 1.33 17.46 -6.21
C SER A 13 1.14 16.91 -7.63
N ASP A 14 0.25 17.51 -8.42
CA ASP A 14 -0.02 17.06 -9.78
C ASP A 14 1.23 17.11 -10.67
N GLN A 15 2.09 18.11 -10.47
CA GLN A 15 3.34 18.26 -11.21
C GLN A 15 4.37 17.18 -10.82
N GLU A 16 4.54 16.89 -9.53
CA GLU A 16 5.43 15.82 -9.07
C GLU A 16 4.92 14.46 -9.54
N ARG A 17 3.61 14.21 -9.41
CA ARG A 17 2.98 12.97 -9.87
C ARG A 17 3.22 12.75 -11.36
N THR A 18 3.05 13.78 -12.19
CA THR A 18 3.28 13.69 -13.64
C THR A 18 4.71 13.25 -13.93
N ARG A 19 5.72 13.89 -13.32
CA ARG A 19 7.14 13.58 -13.55
C ARG A 19 7.50 12.16 -13.10
N VAL A 20 6.96 11.72 -11.97
CA VAL A 20 7.28 10.40 -11.43
C VAL A 20 6.63 9.29 -12.28
N LEU A 21 5.40 9.50 -12.75
CA LEU A 21 4.67 8.51 -13.55
C LEU A 21 5.25 8.29 -14.96
N GLU A 22 6.08 9.20 -15.48
CA GLU A 22 6.85 8.99 -16.72
C GLU A 22 7.72 7.72 -16.67
N PHE A 23 8.09 7.27 -15.46
CA PHE A 23 8.94 6.10 -15.24
C PHE A 23 8.15 4.82 -14.92
N GLN A 24 6.82 4.88 -14.85
CA GLN A 24 5.99 3.79 -14.32
C GLN A 24 6.22 2.44 -15.02
N ASP A 25 6.28 2.45 -16.35
CA ASP A 25 6.47 1.23 -17.15
C ASP A 25 7.88 0.64 -17.05
N SER A 26 8.84 1.42 -16.54
CA SER A 26 10.23 0.98 -16.34
C SER A 26 10.50 0.47 -14.92
N ILE A 27 9.50 0.47 -14.04
CA ILE A 27 9.60 -0.08 -12.69
C ILE A 27 9.67 -1.62 -12.78
N HIS A 28 10.72 -2.20 -12.21
CA HIS A 28 10.92 -3.64 -12.20
C HIS A 28 10.48 -4.27 -10.88
N TYR A 29 9.79 -5.41 -10.95
CA TYR A 29 9.29 -6.14 -9.79
C TYR A 29 9.96 -7.51 -9.73
N SER A 30 10.64 -7.82 -8.62
CA SER A 30 11.26 -9.13 -8.44
C SER A 30 10.22 -10.25 -8.34
N PRO A 31 10.60 -11.52 -8.58
CA PRO A 31 9.84 -12.66 -8.10
C PRO A 31 9.61 -12.57 -6.58
N ARG A 32 8.56 -13.23 -6.11
CA ARG A 32 8.22 -13.32 -4.69
C ARG A 32 8.97 -14.49 -4.06
N TYR A 33 9.45 -14.31 -2.83
CA TYR A 33 10.09 -15.35 -2.02
C TYR A 33 9.54 -15.28 -0.60
N SER A 34 9.60 -16.36 0.17
CA SER A 34 8.95 -16.41 1.48
C SER A 34 9.82 -17.11 2.52
N ASP A 35 9.63 -16.72 3.78
CA ASP A 35 10.01 -17.52 4.94
C ASP A 35 8.76 -18.16 5.57
N ASP A 36 8.83 -18.59 6.83
CA ASP A 36 7.72 -19.24 7.55
C ASP A 36 6.57 -18.28 7.89
N THR A 37 6.78 -16.97 7.81
CA THR A 37 5.89 -15.94 8.33
C THR A 37 5.47 -14.89 7.28
N HIS A 38 6.36 -14.56 6.35
CA HIS A 38 6.17 -13.47 5.40
C HIS A 38 6.52 -13.88 3.97
N GLU A 39 5.84 -13.25 3.03
CA GLU A 39 6.21 -13.14 1.62
C GLU A 39 6.98 -11.83 1.42
N TYR A 40 8.01 -11.86 0.58
CA TYR A 40 8.91 -10.76 0.30
C TYR A 40 9.04 -10.54 -1.20
N ARG A 41 9.32 -9.29 -1.57
CA ARG A 41 9.81 -8.93 -2.89
C ARG A 41 10.56 -7.61 -2.83
N HIS A 42 11.33 -7.30 -3.85
CA HIS A 42 11.87 -5.97 -4.05
C HIS A 42 11.34 -5.33 -5.33
N VAL A 43 11.25 -4.01 -5.30
CA VAL A 43 10.91 -3.18 -6.46
C VAL A 43 12.13 -2.34 -6.79
N MET A 44 12.57 -2.39 -8.04
CA MET A 44 13.67 -1.57 -8.53
C MET A 44 13.13 -0.42 -9.37
N LEU A 45 13.39 0.80 -8.91
CA LEU A 45 13.08 2.02 -9.64
C LEU A 45 14.18 2.30 -10.67
N PRO A 46 13.84 2.88 -11.83
CA PRO A 46 14.85 3.43 -12.72
C PRO A 46 15.71 4.46 -12.00
N LYS A 47 17.04 4.38 -12.10
CA LYS A 47 17.95 5.33 -11.41
C LYS A 47 17.66 6.80 -11.77
N ALA A 48 17.14 7.06 -12.97
CA ALA A 48 16.73 8.40 -13.38
C ALA A 48 15.50 8.92 -12.61
N MET A 49 14.59 8.02 -12.22
CA MET A 49 13.39 8.33 -11.44
C MET A 49 13.75 8.93 -10.08
N LEU A 50 14.84 8.47 -9.45
CA LEU A 50 15.29 9.01 -8.15
C LEU A 50 15.51 10.53 -8.16
N LYS A 51 15.82 11.12 -9.32
CA LYS A 51 16.07 12.56 -9.46
C LYS A 51 14.78 13.40 -9.49
N VAL A 52 13.62 12.78 -9.75
CA VAL A 52 12.33 13.45 -9.83
C VAL A 52 11.44 13.18 -8.63
N ILE A 53 11.81 12.22 -7.78
CA ILE A 53 11.14 11.96 -6.51
C ILE A 53 11.40 13.17 -5.57
N PRO A 54 10.38 13.69 -4.87
CA PRO A 54 10.57 14.82 -3.96
C PRO A 54 11.57 14.51 -2.84
N SER A 55 12.37 15.49 -2.44
CA SER A 55 13.45 15.31 -1.47
C SER A 55 12.96 14.82 -0.10
N ASP A 56 11.72 15.12 0.29
CA ASP A 56 11.11 14.70 1.55
C ASP A 56 10.66 13.23 1.55
N TYR A 57 10.83 12.50 0.44
CA TYR A 57 10.76 11.04 0.38
C TYR A 57 12.12 10.38 0.67
N PHE A 58 13.18 11.17 0.86
CA PHE A 58 14.50 10.67 1.19
C PHE A 58 14.86 11.04 2.64
N ASN A 59 15.66 10.18 3.26
CA ASN A 59 16.36 10.47 4.50
C ASN A 59 17.54 11.41 4.20
N GLY A 60 17.53 12.62 4.74
CA GLY A 60 18.57 13.63 4.50
C GLY A 60 19.99 13.16 4.85
N ASP A 61 20.12 12.30 5.86
CA ASP A 61 21.43 11.83 6.33
C ASP A 61 22.03 10.70 5.49
N THR A 62 21.18 9.84 4.92
CA THR A 62 21.64 8.61 4.22
C THR A 62 21.46 8.67 2.70
N GLY A 63 20.67 9.61 2.18
CA GLY A 63 20.32 9.67 0.76
C GLY A 63 19.44 8.50 0.28
N THR A 64 18.96 7.67 1.21
CA THR A 64 18.05 6.55 0.92
C THR A 64 16.61 7.02 0.96
N MET A 65 15.74 6.31 0.26
CA MET A 65 14.29 6.41 0.45
C MET A 65 13.95 6.24 1.94
N ARG A 66 13.12 7.11 2.52
CA ARG A 66 12.50 6.83 3.83
C ARG A 66 11.46 5.72 3.70
N ILE A 67 11.01 5.20 4.83
CA ILE A 67 9.85 4.30 4.86
C ILE A 67 8.63 5.04 4.31
N LEU A 68 7.91 4.37 3.42
CA LEU A 68 6.78 4.94 2.68
C LEU A 68 5.50 4.23 3.09
N THR A 69 4.44 5.01 3.26
CA THR A 69 3.08 4.46 3.42
C THR A 69 2.60 3.82 2.11
N GLU A 70 1.54 3.01 2.18
CA GLU A 70 0.90 2.44 1.00
C GLU A 70 0.49 3.51 -0.02
N ASP A 71 -0.12 4.58 0.45
CA ASP A 71 -0.55 5.69 -0.39
C ASP A 71 0.63 6.42 -1.06
N GLU A 72 1.76 6.55 -0.38
CA GLU A 72 2.96 7.19 -0.90
C GLU A 72 3.62 6.36 -1.99
N TRP A 73 3.90 5.08 -1.74
CA TRP A 73 4.56 4.24 -2.75
C TRP A 73 3.64 3.96 -3.94
N ARG A 74 2.32 3.84 -3.74
CA ARG A 74 1.35 3.80 -4.85
C ARG A 74 1.32 5.12 -5.61
N GLY A 75 1.49 6.24 -4.91
CA GLY A 75 1.62 7.58 -5.49
C GLY A 75 2.79 7.69 -6.46
N LEU A 76 3.89 6.97 -6.20
CA LEU A 76 5.06 6.89 -7.09
C LEU A 76 4.85 6.00 -8.34
N GLY A 77 3.67 5.40 -8.50
CA GLY A 77 3.36 4.52 -9.64
C GLY A 77 3.69 3.04 -9.42
N ILE A 78 4.26 2.69 -8.26
CA ILE A 78 4.49 1.29 -7.87
C ILE A 78 3.13 0.61 -7.73
N THR A 79 2.91 -0.47 -8.49
CA THR A 79 1.62 -1.17 -8.56
C THR A 79 1.82 -2.64 -8.21
N GLN A 80 1.29 -3.04 -7.07
CA GLN A 80 1.27 -4.42 -6.60
C GLN A 80 -0.05 -4.71 -5.87
N SER A 81 -0.27 -5.99 -5.55
CA SER A 81 -1.45 -6.46 -4.82
C SER A 81 -1.56 -5.80 -3.43
N LEU A 82 -2.65 -6.06 -2.72
CA LEU A 82 -2.86 -5.53 -1.37
C LEU A 82 -1.95 -6.20 -0.33
N GLY A 83 -1.65 -5.47 0.75
CA GLY A 83 -0.97 -5.97 1.95
C GLY A 83 0.55 -5.86 1.95
N TRP A 84 1.16 -5.28 0.92
CA TRP A 84 2.61 -5.08 0.89
C TRP A 84 3.03 -3.87 1.72
N GLU A 85 3.98 -4.09 2.62
CA GLU A 85 4.57 -3.09 3.50
C GLU A 85 6.01 -2.80 3.06
N HIS A 86 6.34 -1.52 2.83
CA HIS A 86 7.72 -1.07 2.65
C HIS A 86 8.39 -1.07 4.01
N TYR A 87 9.38 -1.94 4.25
CA TYR A 87 9.84 -2.23 5.62
C TYR A 87 11.29 -1.86 5.91
N GLU A 88 12.14 -1.67 4.89
CA GLU A 88 13.55 -1.41 5.10
C GLU A 88 14.18 -0.60 3.96
N CYS A 89 15.15 0.25 4.31
CA CYS A 89 15.93 1.06 3.38
C CYS A 89 17.21 0.31 2.98
N HIS A 90 17.41 0.05 1.69
CA HIS A 90 18.63 -0.60 1.21
C HIS A 90 19.71 0.43 0.87
N ALA A 91 20.59 0.75 1.83
CA ALA A 91 21.60 1.81 1.70
C ALA A 91 22.55 1.69 0.48
N PRO A 92 23.04 0.50 0.09
CA PRO A 92 23.91 0.37 -1.07
C PRO A 92 23.24 0.76 -2.39
N GLU A 93 21.93 0.53 -2.52
CA GLU A 93 21.18 0.75 -3.76
C GLU A 93 19.84 1.46 -3.47
N PRO A 94 19.81 2.81 -3.42
CA PRO A 94 18.62 3.58 -2.99
C PRO A 94 17.43 3.49 -3.96
N HIS A 95 17.64 2.88 -5.13
CA HIS A 95 16.61 2.59 -6.12
C HIS A 95 15.91 1.25 -5.88
N ILE A 96 16.33 0.48 -4.87
CA ILE A 96 15.72 -0.79 -4.49
C ILE A 96 14.87 -0.58 -3.23
N LEU A 97 13.56 -0.84 -3.34
CA LEU A 97 12.61 -0.80 -2.23
C LEU A 97 12.24 -2.22 -1.82
N LEU A 98 12.29 -2.50 -0.52
CA LEU A 98 12.06 -3.82 0.05
C LEU A 98 10.63 -3.91 0.62
N PHE A 99 9.88 -4.89 0.13
CA PHE A 99 8.49 -5.10 0.56
C PHE A 99 8.32 -6.46 1.22
N LYS A 100 7.47 -6.51 2.24
CA LYS A 100 7.02 -7.74 2.89
C LYS A 100 5.50 -7.76 3.07
N ARG A 101 4.90 -8.92 3.18
CA ARG A 101 3.47 -9.13 3.45
C ARG A 101 3.27 -10.42 4.26
N PRO A 102 2.38 -10.47 5.26
CA PRO A 102 2.07 -11.72 5.96
C PRO A 102 1.55 -12.80 5.01
N LEU A 103 2.00 -14.05 5.16
CA LEU A 103 1.56 -15.15 4.29
C LEU A 103 0.05 -15.41 4.33
N ASN A 104 -0.55 -15.19 5.50
CA ASN A 104 -1.97 -15.38 5.75
C ASN A 104 -2.83 -14.15 5.42
N TYR A 105 -2.26 -13.09 4.86
CA TYR A 105 -2.95 -11.83 4.58
C TYR A 105 -4.26 -12.02 3.79
N GLU A 106 -4.24 -12.82 2.72
CA GLU A 106 -5.45 -13.05 1.90
C GLU A 106 -6.53 -13.85 2.64
N ALA A 107 -6.13 -14.73 3.56
CA ALA A 107 -7.08 -15.46 4.40
C ALA A 107 -7.71 -14.53 5.43
N GLU A 108 -6.91 -13.67 6.08
CA GLU A 108 -7.37 -12.70 7.07
C GLU A 108 -8.34 -11.68 6.46
N ILE A 109 -8.02 -11.13 5.29
CA ILE A 109 -8.90 -10.19 4.59
C ILE A 109 -10.24 -10.83 4.22
N ARG A 110 -10.23 -12.08 3.72
CA ARG A 110 -11.47 -12.81 3.42
C ARG A 110 -12.30 -13.08 4.68
N ALA A 111 -11.67 -13.47 5.78
CA ALA A 111 -12.34 -13.69 7.05
C ALA A 111 -12.97 -12.39 7.57
N ALA A 112 -12.23 -11.28 7.53
CA ALA A 112 -12.71 -9.97 7.94
C ALA A 112 -13.91 -9.49 7.11
N HIS A 113 -13.84 -9.62 5.77
CA HIS A 113 -14.98 -9.30 4.90
C HIS A 113 -16.21 -10.15 5.20
N THR A 114 -16.02 -11.45 5.42
CA THR A 114 -17.11 -12.38 5.75
C THR A 114 -17.75 -12.00 7.09
N ALA A 115 -16.95 -11.71 8.11
CA ALA A 115 -17.44 -11.28 9.42
C ALA A 115 -18.20 -9.96 9.36
N ALA A 116 -17.69 -8.98 8.61
CA ALA A 116 -18.35 -7.69 8.42
C ALA A 116 -19.72 -7.82 7.74
N GLN A 117 -19.83 -8.70 6.72
CA GLN A 117 -21.10 -8.98 6.06
C GLN A 117 -22.11 -9.63 7.02
N GLN A 118 -21.69 -10.57 7.85
CA GLN A 118 -22.57 -11.21 8.84
C GLN A 118 -23.08 -10.22 9.89
N GLN A 119 -22.22 -9.33 10.39
CA GLN A 119 -22.62 -8.29 11.35
C GLN A 119 -23.65 -7.31 10.75
N GLN A 120 -23.47 -6.92 9.49
CA GLN A 120 -24.44 -6.05 8.81
C GLN A 120 -25.80 -6.73 8.63
N GLN A 121 -25.83 -8.02 8.26
CA GLN A 121 -27.08 -8.79 8.14
C GLN A 121 -27.80 -8.93 9.49
N GLN A 122 -27.06 -9.19 10.58
CA GLN A 122 -27.65 -9.27 11.91
C GLN A 122 -28.24 -7.92 12.35
N GLN A 123 -27.52 -6.80 12.17
CA GLN A 123 -28.04 -5.46 12.50
C GLN A 123 -29.30 -5.10 11.70
N GLN A 124 -29.36 -5.46 10.41
CA GLN A 124 -30.56 -5.27 9.59
C GLN A 124 -31.73 -6.13 10.07
N SER A 125 -31.49 -7.39 10.46
CA SER A 125 -32.54 -8.25 11.00
C SER A 125 -33.10 -7.73 12.34
N ILE A 126 -32.24 -7.19 13.21
CA ILE A 126 -32.62 -6.60 14.51
C ILE A 126 -33.41 -5.29 14.31
N SER A 127 -33.01 -4.43 13.37
CA SER A 127 -33.73 -3.17 13.12
C SER A 127 -35.12 -3.39 12.52
N VAL A 128 -35.26 -4.36 11.60
CA VAL A 128 -36.56 -4.73 10.99
C VAL A 128 -37.52 -5.32 12.03
N SER A 129 -37.01 -6.17 12.92
CA SER A 129 -37.84 -6.81 13.96
C SER A 129 -38.30 -5.81 15.04
N GLN A 130 -37.48 -4.80 15.40
CA GLN A 130 -37.89 -3.73 16.32
C GLN A 130 -38.92 -2.77 15.70
N GLN A 131 -38.82 -2.45 14.41
CA GLN A 131 -39.84 -1.63 13.73
C GLN A 131 -41.20 -2.32 13.64
N SER A 132 -41.21 -3.65 13.54
CA SER A 132 -42.44 -4.45 13.45
C SER A 132 -43.19 -4.57 14.77
N GLN A 133 -42.56 -4.26 15.91
CA GLN A 133 -43.17 -4.30 17.25
C GLN A 133 -43.71 -2.94 17.72
N ASN A 134 -43.42 -1.86 17.00
CA ASN A 134 -43.89 -0.50 17.31
C ASN A 134 -45.04 -0.03 16.38
N ILE A 135 -45.70 -0.96 15.68
CA ILE A 135 -46.92 -0.76 14.89
C ILE A 135 -48.04 -1.56 15.55
#